data_AF-A0A969NYV8-F1
#
_entry.id   AF-A0A969NYV8-F1
#
_cell.length_a   1.000
_cell.length_b   1.000
_cell.length_c   1.000
_cell.angle_alpha   90.00
_cell.angle_beta   90.00
_cell.angle_gamma   90.00
#
_symmetry.space_group_name_H-M   'P 1'
#
loop_
_entity.id
_entity.type
_entity.pdbx_description
1 polymer ?
#
loop_
_entity_poly.entity_id
_entity_poly.type
_entity_poly.pdbx_seq_one_letter_code
_entity_poly.pdbx_strand_id
1 'polypeptide(L)'
;MKKHPGFSLIELMIAMVIAGILAGIAVPNVQRWQARDKFNAQALQVFQMLDSARNNAIAEKKCPNGNLSVGWEFEITEESPRVIHLNCDDGTQKDVVEEMTFDPRIDIEPNSLSLPWDVAPTENTLRVYFFSGSVTPKINDSFTTLSAKVPLISPLDLKKTLCLHRVSGIPSLTNNENCE
;
A
#
# COMPACT_ATOMS: atom_id res chain seq x y z
N MET A 1 -62.89 -8.66 -14.04
CA MET A 1 -61.76 -7.76 -13.72
C MET A 1 -61.52 -7.80 -12.21
N LYS A 2 -60.40 -8.35 -11.74
CA LYS A 2 -60.05 -8.34 -10.31
C LYS A 2 -59.43 -6.97 -9.98
N LYS A 3 -59.95 -6.27 -8.97
CA LYS A 3 -59.39 -5.00 -8.50
C LYS A 3 -58.12 -5.29 -7.69
N HIS A 4 -57.00 -4.69 -8.06
CA HIS A 4 -55.80 -4.68 -7.21
C HIS A 4 -56.02 -3.66 -6.08
N PRO A 5 -55.86 -4.04 -4.81
CA PRO A 5 -55.89 -3.07 -3.72
C PRO A 5 -54.70 -2.10 -3.89
N GLY A 6 -55.00 -0.79 -3.93
CA GLY A 6 -53.98 0.26 -3.95
C GLY A 6 -53.46 0.55 -2.54
N PHE A 7 -52.25 1.10 -2.46
CA PHE A 7 -51.64 1.53 -1.20
C PHE A 7 -52.39 2.72 -0.59
N SER A 8 -52.63 2.69 0.72
CA SER A 8 -53.23 3.83 1.41
C SER A 8 -52.22 4.96 1.63
N LEU A 9 -52.68 6.22 1.66
CA LEU A 9 -51.82 7.39 1.88
C LEU A 9 -51.10 7.31 3.25
N ILE A 10 -51.79 6.84 4.28
CA ILE A 10 -51.18 6.65 5.61
C ILE A 10 -50.11 5.55 5.61
N GLU A 11 -50.30 4.52 4.80
CA GLU A 11 -49.39 3.39 4.68
C GLU A 11 -48.08 3.81 4.01
N LEU A 12 -48.17 4.71 3.02
CA LEU A 12 -47.01 5.36 2.41
C LEU A 12 -46.28 6.29 3.38
N MET A 13 -47.00 7.05 4.22
CA MET A 13 -46.36 7.89 5.25
C MET A 13 -45.59 7.06 6.26
N ILE A 14 -46.17 5.95 6.75
CA ILE A 14 -45.48 5.04 7.67
C ILE A 14 -44.25 4.41 7.00
N ALA A 15 -44.36 3.97 5.74
CA ALA A 15 -43.24 3.42 5.00
C ALA A 15 -42.08 4.42 4.85
N MET A 16 -42.37 5.69 4.56
CA MET A 16 -41.35 6.75 4.48
C MET A 16 -40.66 7.02 5.82
N VAL A 17 -41.42 7.02 6.92
CA VAL A 17 -40.86 7.17 8.26
C VAL A 17 -39.92 6.01 8.59
N ILE A 18 -40.32 4.76 8.33
CA ILE A 18 -39.49 3.58 8.55
C ILE A 18 -38.23 3.64 7.68
N ALA A 19 -38.37 3.97 6.40
CA ALA A 19 -37.24 4.10 5.48
C ALA A 19 -36.25 5.19 5.94
N GLY A 20 -36.74 6.32 6.45
CA GLY A 20 -35.90 7.39 7.00
C GLY A 20 -35.08 6.94 8.21
N ILE A 21 -35.69 6.20 9.13
CA ILE A 21 -34.99 5.64 10.30
C ILE A 21 -33.90 4.65 9.85
N LEU A 22 -34.21 3.75 8.91
CA LEU A 22 -33.25 2.78 8.39
C LEU A 22 -32.09 3.46 7.66
N ALA A 23 -32.38 4.48 6.85
CA ALA A 23 -31.35 5.25 6.15
C ALA A 23 -30.39 5.95 7.12
N GLY A 24 -30.91 6.51 8.22
CA GLY A 24 -30.10 7.16 9.25
C GLY A 24 -29.03 6.25 9.88
N ILE A 25 -29.32 4.96 10.02
CA ILE A 25 -28.38 3.97 10.59
C ILE A 25 -27.42 3.43 9.51
N ALA A 26 -27.92 3.23 8.29
CA ALA A 26 -27.15 2.60 7.21
C ALA A 26 -26.01 3.49 6.67
N VAL A 27 -26.26 4.79 6.48
CA VAL A 27 -25.30 5.71 5.85
C VAL A 27 -23.94 5.78 6.56
N PRO A 28 -23.83 6.02 7.88
CA PRO A 28 -22.52 6.12 8.54
C PRO A 28 -21.74 4.80 8.50
N ASN A 29 -22.45 3.66 8.51
CA ASN A 29 -21.81 2.35 8.42
C ASN A 29 -21.17 2.12 7.05
N VAL A 30 -21.86 2.51 5.97
CA VAL A 30 -21.34 2.39 4.61
C VAL A 30 -20.10 3.27 4.41
N GLN A 31 -20.10 4.50 4.93
CA GLN A 31 -18.93 5.40 4.83
C GLN A 31 -17.69 4.82 5.52
N ARG A 32 -17.87 4.25 6.72
CA ARG A 32 -16.77 3.58 7.44
C ARG A 32 -16.27 2.39 6.64
N TRP A 33 -17.16 1.53 6.15
CA TRP A 33 -16.78 0.37 5.35
C TRP A 33 -15.96 0.77 4.11
N GLN A 34 -16.42 1.76 3.34
CA GLN A 34 -15.68 2.25 2.17
C GLN A 34 -14.28 2.78 2.50
N ALA A 35 -14.12 3.50 3.62
CA ALA A 35 -12.81 3.99 4.05
C ALA A 35 -11.85 2.85 4.43
N ARG A 36 -12.35 1.80 5.10
CA ARG A 36 -11.56 0.61 5.44
C ARG A 36 -11.14 -0.16 4.18
N ASP A 37 -12.05 -0.32 3.24
CA ASP A 37 -11.78 -1.03 1.97
C ASP A 37 -10.75 -0.28 1.13
N LYS A 38 -10.85 1.04 1.03
CA LYS A 38 -9.83 1.87 0.35
C LYS A 38 -8.45 1.73 0.98
N PHE A 39 -8.37 1.79 2.31
CA PHE A 39 -7.12 1.61 3.04
C PHE A 39 -6.50 0.23 2.81
N ASN A 40 -7.31 -0.83 2.90
CA ASN A 40 -6.85 -2.19 2.62
C ASN A 40 -6.38 -2.36 1.18
N ALA A 41 -7.08 -1.77 0.22
CA ALA A 41 -6.71 -1.80 -1.19
C ALA A 41 -5.36 -1.10 -1.41
N GLN A 42 -5.15 0.08 -0.85
CA GLN A 42 -3.86 0.78 -0.96
C GLN A 42 -2.73 0.00 -0.29
N ALA A 43 -2.91 -0.51 0.92
CA ALA A 43 -1.90 -1.33 1.59
C ALA A 43 -1.52 -2.58 0.76
N LEU A 44 -2.50 -3.22 0.13
CA LEU A 44 -2.27 -4.36 -0.76
C LEU A 44 -1.53 -3.94 -2.03
N GLN A 45 -1.85 -2.79 -2.62
CA GLN A 45 -1.18 -2.29 -3.80
C GLN A 45 0.31 -1.99 -3.53
N VAL A 46 0.62 -1.36 -2.39
CA VAL A 46 2.01 -1.13 -1.96
C VAL A 46 2.78 -2.45 -1.85
N PHE A 47 2.16 -3.44 -1.22
CA PHE A 47 2.72 -4.79 -1.12
C PHE A 47 2.96 -5.41 -2.50
N GLN A 48 2.00 -5.28 -3.42
CA GLN A 48 2.10 -5.79 -4.79
C GLN A 48 3.21 -5.10 -5.58
N MET A 49 3.42 -3.81 -5.42
CA MET A 49 4.53 -3.09 -6.06
C MET A 49 5.88 -3.60 -5.57
N LEU A 50 6.02 -3.83 -4.25
CA LEU A 50 7.25 -4.39 -3.68
C LEU A 50 7.50 -5.83 -4.15
N ASP A 51 6.46 -6.67 -4.18
CA ASP A 51 6.55 -8.04 -4.70
C ASP A 51 6.83 -8.06 -6.21
N SER A 52 6.27 -7.11 -6.97
CA SER A 52 6.55 -6.90 -8.39
C SER A 52 8.02 -6.54 -8.61
N ALA A 53 8.58 -5.60 -7.84
CA ALA A 53 10.00 -5.25 -7.90
C ALA A 53 10.91 -6.48 -7.75
N ARG A 54 10.63 -7.28 -6.72
CA ARG A 54 11.33 -8.53 -6.45
C ARG A 54 11.19 -9.52 -7.60
N ASN A 55 9.96 -9.80 -8.04
CA ASN A 55 9.70 -10.79 -9.08
C ASN A 55 10.29 -10.37 -10.42
N ASN A 56 10.26 -9.08 -10.76
CA ASN A 56 10.88 -8.55 -11.96
C ASN A 56 12.42 -8.68 -11.90
N ALA A 57 13.04 -8.46 -10.74
CA ALA A 57 14.47 -8.64 -10.55
C ALA A 57 14.89 -10.11 -10.65
N ILE A 58 14.15 -11.03 -10.03
CA ILE A 58 14.43 -12.48 -10.13
C ILE A 58 14.23 -12.98 -11.57
N ALA A 59 13.25 -12.44 -12.29
CA ALA A 59 12.98 -12.78 -13.68
C ALA A 59 13.90 -12.08 -14.70
N GLU A 60 14.83 -11.23 -14.25
CA GLU A 60 15.74 -10.45 -15.09
C GLU A 60 15.00 -9.65 -16.19
N LYS A 61 13.85 -9.09 -15.83
CA LYS A 61 12.96 -8.42 -16.76
C LYS A 61 13.62 -7.14 -17.28
N LYS A 62 13.61 -6.96 -18.60
CA LYS A 62 14.09 -5.74 -19.26
C LYS A 62 13.35 -4.49 -18.79
N CYS A 63 14.07 -3.38 -18.73
CA CYS A 63 13.48 -2.06 -18.48
C CYS A 63 12.62 -1.61 -19.67
N PRO A 64 11.71 -0.62 -19.48
CA PRO A 64 10.86 -0.12 -20.56
C PRO A 64 11.62 0.38 -21.79
N ASN A 65 12.84 0.87 -21.60
CA ASN A 65 13.75 1.27 -22.67
C ASN A 65 14.31 0.11 -23.51
N GLY A 66 14.06 -1.15 -23.12
CA GLY A 66 14.48 -2.36 -23.83
C GLY A 66 15.83 -2.94 -23.38
N ASN A 67 16.56 -2.25 -22.50
CA ASN A 67 17.82 -2.72 -21.92
C ASN A 67 17.59 -3.78 -20.84
N LEU A 68 18.61 -4.58 -20.57
CA LEU A 68 18.58 -5.55 -19.47
C LEU A 68 18.61 -4.78 -18.14
N SER A 69 17.73 -5.16 -17.20
CA SER A 69 17.77 -4.58 -15.86
C SER A 69 18.99 -5.07 -15.11
N VAL A 70 19.72 -4.17 -14.45
CA VAL A 70 20.67 -4.52 -13.38
C VAL A 70 19.95 -4.64 -12.04
N GLY A 71 18.77 -4.05 -11.90
CA GLY A 71 17.91 -4.25 -10.74
C GLY A 71 16.61 -3.45 -10.80
N TRP A 72 15.82 -3.62 -9.74
CA TRP A 72 14.52 -2.99 -9.56
C TRP A 72 14.48 -2.31 -8.21
N GLU A 73 14.06 -1.06 -8.18
CA GLU A 73 14.04 -0.23 -6.99
C GLU A 73 12.61 0.14 -6.65
N PHE A 74 12.23 -0.11 -5.40
CA PHE A 74 11.00 0.37 -4.80
C PHE A 74 11.35 1.55 -3.91
N GLU A 75 10.76 2.71 -4.19
CA GLU A 75 11.04 3.96 -3.49
C GLU A 75 9.74 4.54 -2.92
N ILE A 76 9.77 4.94 -1.65
CA ILE A 76 8.70 5.70 -0.99
C ILE A 76 9.28 7.05 -0.59
N THR A 77 8.66 8.14 -1.03
CA THR A 77 9.06 9.51 -0.69
C THR A 77 8.02 10.15 0.24
N GLU A 78 8.47 10.75 1.35
CA GLU A 78 7.57 11.44 2.30
C GLU A 78 7.15 12.85 1.88
N GLU A 79 7.68 13.37 0.77
CA GLU A 79 7.27 14.67 0.25
C GLU A 79 5.77 14.67 -0.06
N SER A 80 5.08 15.80 0.10
CA SER A 80 3.66 15.91 -0.20
C SER A 80 3.49 16.34 -1.67
N PRO A 81 2.82 15.55 -2.54
CA PRO A 81 2.07 14.32 -2.26
C PRO A 81 2.98 13.09 -2.08
N ARG A 82 2.59 12.18 -1.17
CA ARG A 82 3.35 10.93 -0.95
C ARG A 82 3.20 10.04 -2.17
N VAL A 83 4.34 9.75 -2.81
CA VAL A 83 4.40 8.92 -4.01
C VAL A 83 5.29 7.71 -3.76
N ILE A 84 4.88 6.57 -4.32
CA ILE A 84 5.71 5.38 -4.46
C ILE A 84 6.10 5.26 -5.92
N HIS A 85 7.38 5.06 -6.15
CA HIS A 85 7.93 4.76 -7.45
C HIS A 85 8.44 3.31 -7.48
N LEU A 86 8.09 2.59 -8.54
CA LEU A 86 8.75 1.38 -8.95
C LEU A 86 9.68 1.72 -10.12
N ASN A 87 10.98 1.72 -9.87
CA ASN A 87 11.99 2.06 -10.87
C ASN A 87 12.66 0.78 -11.38
N CYS A 88 12.96 0.77 -12.68
CA CYS A 88 13.87 -0.21 -13.28
C CYS A 88 15.22 0.47 -13.51
N ASP A 89 16.30 -0.15 -13.06
CA ASP A 89 17.67 0.33 -13.25
C ASP A 89 18.34 -0.56 -14.30
N ASP A 90 18.86 0.04 -15.37
CA ASP A 90 19.62 -0.66 -16.42
C ASP A 90 21.15 -0.45 -16.31
N GLY A 91 21.60 0.24 -15.26
CA GLY A 91 22.99 0.56 -14.98
C GLY A 91 23.43 1.91 -15.57
N THR A 92 22.61 2.52 -16.40
CA THR A 92 22.83 3.85 -16.99
C THR A 92 21.75 4.86 -16.57
N GLN A 93 20.51 4.40 -16.48
CA GLN A 93 19.34 5.21 -16.15
C GLN A 93 18.37 4.41 -15.27
N LYS A 94 17.63 5.14 -14.44
CA LYS A 94 16.46 4.65 -13.73
C LYS A 94 15.20 5.11 -14.43
N ASP A 95 14.37 4.16 -14.86
CA ASP A 95 13.09 4.41 -15.52
C ASP A 95 11.94 4.14 -14.53
N VAL A 96 11.05 5.11 -14.34
CA VAL A 96 9.83 4.92 -13.55
C VAL A 96 8.88 4.01 -14.34
N VAL A 97 8.60 2.82 -13.82
CA VAL A 97 7.73 1.81 -14.45
C VAL A 97 6.30 1.93 -13.94
N GLU A 98 6.15 2.13 -12.63
CA GLU A 98 4.86 2.28 -11.99
C GLU A 98 4.95 3.38 -10.93
N GLU A 99 3.89 4.18 -10.83
CA GLU A 99 3.79 5.26 -9.87
C GLU A 99 2.45 5.16 -9.15
N MET A 100 2.49 5.31 -7.83
CA MET A 100 1.30 5.32 -6.99
C MET A 100 1.30 6.53 -6.08
N THR A 101 0.20 7.27 -6.08
CA THR A 101 -0.06 8.33 -5.10
C THR A 101 -0.99 7.82 -4.01
N PHE A 102 -0.63 8.06 -2.75
CA PHE A 102 -1.51 7.71 -1.62
C PHE A 102 -2.68 8.67 -1.48
N ASP A 103 -3.75 8.18 -0.84
CA ASP A 103 -4.76 9.10 -0.32
C ASP A 103 -4.09 9.98 0.75
N PRO A 104 -4.16 11.31 0.67
CA PRO A 104 -3.52 12.21 1.63
C PRO A 104 -4.01 12.01 3.08
N ARG A 105 -5.10 11.27 3.29
CA ARG A 105 -5.62 10.93 4.62
C ARG A 105 -4.93 9.73 5.25
N ILE A 106 -4.17 8.94 4.48
CA ILE A 106 -3.46 7.77 4.99
C ILE A 106 -2.06 8.20 5.39
N ASP A 107 -1.76 7.98 6.67
CA ASP A 107 -0.44 8.22 7.22
C ASP A 107 0.49 7.05 6.95
N ILE A 108 1.65 7.40 6.42
CA ILE A 108 2.77 6.50 6.29
C ILE A 108 3.81 7.11 7.20
N GLU A 109 4.37 6.29 8.07
CA GLU A 109 5.60 6.65 8.77
C GLU A 109 6.70 5.83 8.11
N PRO A 110 7.28 6.28 6.98
CA PRO A 110 8.53 5.70 6.52
C PRO A 110 9.54 5.87 7.65
N ASN A 111 10.49 4.93 7.73
CA ASN A 111 11.59 4.97 8.70
C ASN A 111 11.32 4.43 10.11
N SER A 112 10.31 3.58 10.34
CA SER A 112 10.42 2.57 11.42
C SER A 112 11.36 1.41 11.01
N LEU A 113 12.50 1.77 10.43
CA LEU A 113 13.57 0.86 10.08
C LEU A 113 14.24 0.41 11.38
N SER A 114 14.01 -0.83 11.79
CA SER A 114 14.79 -1.46 12.86
C SER A 114 16.18 -1.79 12.31
N LEU A 115 17.09 -0.81 12.37
CA LEU A 115 18.49 -1.02 12.04
C LEU A 115 19.22 -1.67 13.22
N PRO A 116 20.18 -2.58 12.99
CA PRO A 116 20.98 -3.17 14.06
C PRO A 116 21.91 -2.15 14.78
N TRP A 117 21.99 -0.91 14.29
CA TRP A 117 22.72 0.21 14.87
C TRP A 117 21.98 1.52 14.51
N ASP A 118 21.67 2.35 15.51
CA ASP A 118 20.88 3.59 15.43
C ASP A 118 21.47 4.65 14.49
N VAL A 119 21.31 4.48 13.18
CA VAL A 119 21.47 5.60 12.24
C VAL A 119 20.11 5.87 11.65
N ALA A 120 19.46 6.93 12.16
CA ALA A 120 18.27 7.48 11.54
C ALA A 120 18.58 7.69 10.05
N PRO A 121 17.74 7.18 9.13
CA PRO A 121 17.93 7.44 7.72
C PRO A 121 18.00 8.95 7.52
N THR A 122 19.07 9.41 6.86
CA THR A 122 19.34 10.83 6.64
C THR A 122 18.39 11.45 5.62
N GLU A 123 17.57 10.63 4.96
CA GLU A 123 16.64 11.00 3.92
C GLU A 123 15.25 10.47 4.29
N ASN A 124 14.22 11.29 4.09
CA ASN A 124 12.82 10.93 4.27
C ASN A 124 12.31 10.00 3.13
N THR A 125 13.16 9.07 2.71
CA THR A 125 12.91 8.14 1.61
C THR A 125 13.27 6.72 2.03
N LEU A 126 12.36 5.78 1.82
CA LEU A 126 12.68 4.36 1.91
C LEU A 126 12.96 3.83 0.51
N ARG A 127 14.15 3.29 0.28
CA ARG A 127 14.57 2.67 -0.96
C ARG A 127 14.89 1.19 -0.73
N VAL A 128 14.21 0.31 -1.46
CA VAL A 128 14.49 -1.13 -1.47
C VAL A 128 14.90 -1.51 -2.88
N TYR A 129 16.15 -1.96 -3.03
CA TYR A 129 16.74 -2.31 -4.31
C TYR A 129 16.95 -3.82 -4.41
N PHE A 130 16.40 -4.45 -5.45
CA PHE A 130 16.58 -5.86 -5.78
C PHE A 130 17.50 -5.98 -7.00
N PHE A 131 18.62 -6.69 -6.85
CA PHE A 131 19.54 -6.94 -7.97
C PHE A 131 18.99 -8.01 -8.90
N SER A 132 19.22 -7.84 -10.20
CA SER A 132 18.85 -8.85 -11.20
C SER A 132 19.47 -10.21 -10.85
N GLY A 133 18.66 -11.27 -10.85
CA GLY A 133 19.09 -12.63 -10.50
C GLY A 133 19.40 -12.86 -9.01
N SER A 134 19.19 -11.87 -8.13
CA SER A 134 19.39 -12.00 -6.68
C SER A 134 18.06 -11.97 -5.92
N VAL A 135 18.01 -12.75 -4.84
CA VAL A 135 16.88 -12.73 -3.89
C VAL A 135 17.11 -11.78 -2.72
N THR A 136 18.33 -11.27 -2.54
CA THR A 136 18.68 -10.41 -1.40
C THR A 136 18.55 -8.94 -1.77
N PRO A 137 17.65 -8.18 -1.13
CA PRO A 137 17.56 -6.75 -1.35
C PRO A 137 18.66 -5.98 -0.62
N LYS A 138 18.94 -4.78 -1.13
CA LYS A 138 19.64 -3.69 -0.44
C LYS A 138 18.59 -2.69 0.04
N ILE A 139 18.71 -2.19 1.27
CA ILE A 139 17.69 -1.33 1.89
C ILE A 139 18.36 -0.02 2.33
N ASN A 140 17.84 1.13 1.90
CA ASN A 140 18.38 2.48 2.12
C ASN A 140 19.90 2.54 1.90
N ASP A 141 20.33 2.02 0.75
CA ASP A 141 21.74 1.92 0.38
C ASP A 141 22.64 1.10 1.33
N SER A 142 22.06 0.40 2.29
CA SER A 142 22.76 -0.47 3.21
C SER A 142 22.42 -1.94 2.99
N PHE A 143 23.46 -2.76 3.05
CA PHE A 143 23.31 -4.20 3.18
C PHE A 143 23.24 -4.64 4.66
N THR A 144 23.52 -3.79 5.64
CA THR A 144 23.52 -4.24 7.05
C THR A 144 22.12 -4.29 7.65
N THR A 145 21.15 -3.64 7.02
CA THR A 145 19.74 -3.63 7.42
C THR A 145 19.14 -5.03 7.30
N LEU A 146 18.77 -5.64 8.43
CA LEU A 146 18.19 -6.98 8.44
C LEU A 146 16.72 -6.99 8.04
N SER A 147 15.98 -5.94 8.35
CA SER A 147 14.57 -5.80 8.03
C SER A 147 14.17 -4.35 7.82
N ALA A 148 13.18 -4.14 6.96
CA ALA A 148 12.46 -2.87 6.82
C ALA A 148 11.02 -3.06 7.27
N LYS A 149 10.48 -2.03 7.92
CA LYS A 149 9.06 -1.95 8.29
C LYS A 149 8.49 -0.64 7.77
N VAL A 150 7.29 -0.72 7.20
CA VAL A 150 6.53 0.43 6.74
C VAL A 150 5.12 0.35 7.33
N PRO A 151 4.86 1.02 8.46
CA PRO A 151 3.53 1.15 9.01
C PRO A 151 2.70 2.08 8.12
N LEU A 152 1.49 1.62 7.83
CA LEU A 152 0.42 2.32 7.15
C LEU A 152 -0.69 2.52 8.17
N ILE A 153 -1.08 3.76 8.40
CA ILE A 153 -2.04 4.17 9.41
C ILE A 153 -3.19 4.89 8.71
N SER A 154 -4.41 4.42 8.93
CA SER A 154 -5.61 5.06 8.39
C SER A 154 -6.18 6.09 9.39
N PRO A 155 -7.02 7.04 8.94
CA PRO A 155 -7.71 7.98 9.85
C PRO A 155 -8.76 7.29 10.74
N LEU A 156 -9.05 6.02 10.50
CA LEU A 156 -9.91 5.18 11.35
C LEU A 156 -9.10 4.34 12.36
N ASP A 157 -7.83 4.66 12.58
CA ASP A 157 -6.90 3.94 13.45
C ASP A 157 -6.71 2.45 13.07
N LEU A 158 -6.99 2.13 11.80
CA LEU A 158 -6.52 0.86 11.23
C LEU A 158 -5.03 0.95 10.95
N LYS A 159 -4.32 -0.10 11.34
CA LYS A 159 -2.88 -0.26 11.12
C LYS A 159 -2.61 -1.46 10.22
N LYS A 160 -1.66 -1.29 9.29
CA LYS A 160 -1.05 -2.36 8.50
C LYS A 160 0.44 -2.11 8.50
N THR A 161 1.24 -3.16 8.59
CA THR A 161 2.69 -3.03 8.49
C THR A 161 3.18 -3.87 7.33
N LEU A 162 3.85 -3.23 6.39
CA LEU A 162 4.63 -3.92 5.37
C LEU A 162 5.98 -4.28 5.98
N CYS A 163 6.33 -5.56 5.87
CA CYS A 163 7.54 -6.13 6.42
C CYS A 163 8.39 -6.66 5.29
N LEU A 164 9.69 -6.43 5.35
CA LEU A 164 10.64 -7.03 4.43
C LEU A 164 11.85 -7.53 5.22
N HIS A 165 12.15 -8.82 5.10
CA HIS A 165 13.37 -9.38 5.64
C HIS A 165 14.43 -9.44 4.54
N ARG A 166 15.64 -8.96 4.83
CA ARG A 166 16.75 -8.95 3.86
C ARG A 166 17.15 -10.36 3.43
N VAL A 167 17.15 -11.32 4.35
CA VAL A 167 17.66 -12.68 4.07
C VAL A 167 16.75 -13.43 3.11
N SER A 168 15.42 -13.36 3.33
CA SER A 168 14.46 -13.99 2.43
C SER A 168 14.17 -13.13 1.20
N GLY A 169 14.27 -11.80 1.34
CA GLY A 169 13.80 -10.83 0.37
C GLY A 169 12.30 -10.94 0.09
N ILE A 170 11.55 -11.66 0.91
CA ILE A 170 10.11 -11.88 0.73
C ILE A 170 9.37 -10.81 1.53
N PRO A 171 8.56 -9.96 0.87
CA PRO A 171 7.70 -9.03 1.59
C PRO A 171 6.55 -9.78 2.27
N SER A 172 6.07 -9.26 3.38
CA SER A 172 4.84 -9.71 4.05
C SER A 172 4.02 -8.51 4.51
N LEU A 173 2.70 -8.68 4.57
CA LEU A 173 1.77 -7.66 5.04
C LEU A 173 1.04 -8.19 6.28
N THR A 174 1.15 -7.47 7.39
CA THR A 174 0.56 -7.84 8.67
C THR A 174 -0.35 -6.73 9.21
N ASN A 175 -1.26 -7.08 10.10
CA ASN A 175 -2.10 -6.13 10.84
C ASN A 175 -1.42 -5.61 12.11
N ASN A 176 -0.24 -6.15 12.45
CA ASN A 176 0.47 -5.87 13.70
C ASN A 176 1.74 -5.06 13.42
N GLU A 177 2.33 -4.47 14.46
CA GLU A 177 3.60 -3.71 14.35
C GLU A 177 4.84 -4.64 14.24
N ASN A 178 4.62 -5.95 14.41
CA ASN A 178 5.68 -6.96 14.42
C ASN A 178 5.75 -7.72 13.10
N CYS A 179 6.98 -7.83 12.58
CA CYS A 179 7.36 -8.71 11.49
C CYS A 179 7.90 -9.99 12.13
N GLU A 180 7.01 -10.94 12.42
CA GLU A 180 7.37 -12.29 12.88
C GLU A 180 7.67 -13.21 11.69
#